data_AF-J3JEG9-F1
#
_entry.id   AF-J3JEG9-F1
#
_cell.length_a   1.000
_cell.length_b   1.000
_cell.length_c   1.000
_cell.angle_alpha   90.00
_cell.angle_beta   90.00
_cell.angle_gamma   90.00
#
_symmetry.space_group_name_H-M   'P 1'
#
loop_
_entity.id
_entity.type
_entity.pdbx_description
1 polymer ?
#
loop_
_entity_poly.entity_id
_entity_poly.type
_entity_poly.pdbx_seq_one_letter_code
_entity_poly.pdbx_strand_id
1 'polypeptide(L)'
;MDDEGEGMAVALRILDDGAWISVNDHREVSVSELWRFVDPTFCACTLPDMVVENFIEVGVDGRTVEVRVYGQCIACGEKSTTKWLPVGRIVDGEFRDIDRESVLAPTGVTEHQE
;
A
#
# COMPACT_ATOMS: atom_id res chain seq x y z
N MET A 1 -30.08 25.22 -6.27
CA MET A 1 -30.65 23.86 -6.18
C MET A 1 -29.51 22.99 -6.64
N ASP A 2 -28.55 22.83 -5.74
CA ASP A 2 -27.22 22.31 -6.03
C ASP A 2 -27.02 21.23 -4.98
N ASP A 3 -27.57 20.07 -5.29
CA ASP A 3 -27.20 18.80 -4.68
C ASP A 3 -25.85 18.42 -5.32
N GLU A 4 -24.79 19.11 -4.89
CA GLU A 4 -23.43 18.65 -5.12
C GLU A 4 -23.31 17.35 -4.33
N GLY A 5 -23.42 16.21 -5.01
CA GLY A 5 -23.31 14.91 -4.37
C GLY A 5 -22.13 14.90 -3.42
N GLU A 6 -22.41 14.83 -2.12
CA GLU A 6 -21.41 14.76 -1.06
C GLU A 6 -20.55 13.52 -1.31
N GLY A 7 -19.40 13.73 -1.98
CA GLY A 7 -18.37 12.71 -2.05
C GLY A 7 -17.98 12.39 -0.62
N MET A 8 -18.24 11.16 -0.16
CA MET A 8 -17.81 10.73 1.16
C MET A 8 -16.28 10.88 1.24
N ALA A 9 -15.84 11.85 2.03
CA ALA A 9 -14.43 12.07 2.27
C ALA A 9 -13.90 10.91 3.11
N VAL A 10 -12.89 10.20 2.59
CA VAL A 10 -12.23 9.10 3.29
C VAL A 10 -10.93 9.61 3.87
N ALA A 11 -10.77 9.50 5.19
CA ALA A 11 -9.53 9.91 5.85
C ALA A 11 -8.49 8.78 5.73
N LEU A 12 -7.34 9.07 5.11
CA LEU A 12 -6.26 8.12 4.87
C LEU A 12 -4.97 8.62 5.50
N ARG A 13 -4.32 7.80 6.32
CA ARG A 13 -3.05 8.18 6.98
C ARG A 13 -2.23 6.97 7.44
N ILE A 14 -0.95 7.22 7.70
CA ILE A 14 -0.05 6.29 8.38
C ILE A 14 -0.12 6.57 9.89
N LEU A 15 -0.18 5.51 10.71
CA LEU A 15 -0.25 5.59 12.19
C LEU A 15 0.91 4.84 12.86
N ASP A 16 1.08 5.13 14.15
CA ASP A 16 2.00 4.42 15.06
C ASP A 16 3.41 4.26 14.47
N ASP A 17 4.02 5.38 14.07
CA ASP A 17 5.38 5.42 13.52
C ASP A 17 5.61 4.51 12.30
N GLY A 18 4.58 4.36 11.45
CA GLY A 18 4.66 3.54 10.24
C GLY A 18 4.23 2.09 10.44
N ALA A 19 3.55 1.76 11.54
CA ALA A 19 3.09 0.39 11.79
C ALA A 19 1.74 0.06 11.13
N TRP A 20 0.92 1.07 10.78
CA TRP A 20 -0.42 0.85 10.24
C TRP A 20 -0.81 1.84 9.14
N ILE A 21 -1.55 1.34 8.15
CA ILE A 21 -2.41 2.18 7.30
C ILE A 21 -3.78 2.26 7.95
N SER A 22 -4.26 3.49 8.07
CA SER A 22 -5.58 3.78 8.60
C SER A 22 -6.49 4.40 7.57
N VAL A 23 -7.71 3.86 7.49
CA VAL A 23 -8.82 4.36 6.66
C VAL A 23 -9.99 4.68 7.58
N ASN A 24 -10.49 5.91 7.54
CA ASN A 24 -11.55 6.40 8.43
C ASN A 24 -11.28 6.12 9.93
N ASP A 25 -10.01 6.28 10.35
CA ASP A 25 -9.54 6.02 11.71
C ASP A 25 -9.61 4.54 12.15
N HIS A 26 -9.93 3.62 11.24
CA HIS A 26 -9.78 2.17 11.43
C HIS A 26 -8.39 1.71 10.97
N ARG A 27 -7.83 0.69 11.62
CA ARG A 27 -6.55 0.06 11.24
C ARG A 27 -6.84 -1.04 10.23
N GLU A 28 -6.41 -0.86 8.99
CA GLU A 28 -6.75 -1.77 7.88
C GLU A 28 -5.58 -2.64 7.43
N VAL A 29 -4.37 -2.08 7.38
CA VAL A 29 -3.17 -2.78 6.89
C VAL A 29 -2.04 -2.63 7.90
N SER A 30 -1.31 -3.71 8.15
CA SER A 30 -0.32 -3.81 9.22
C SER A 30 1.08 -4.10 8.69
N VAL A 31 2.10 -3.66 9.43
CA VAL A 31 3.45 -4.22 9.29
C VAL A 31 3.49 -5.66 9.81
N SER A 32 4.59 -6.36 9.58
CA SER A 32 4.79 -7.79 9.87
C SER A 32 4.01 -8.76 8.98
N GLU A 33 3.32 -8.26 7.96
CA GLU A 33 2.76 -9.08 6.88
C GLU A 33 3.87 -9.55 5.93
N LEU A 34 3.66 -10.72 5.31
CA LEU A 34 4.51 -11.25 4.24
C LEU A 34 3.88 -10.94 2.89
N TRP A 35 4.58 -10.17 2.06
CA TRP A 35 4.09 -9.76 0.75
C TRP A 35 4.94 -10.35 -0.35
N ARG A 36 4.26 -10.81 -1.40
CA ARG A 36 4.89 -11.23 -2.65
C ARG A 36 4.59 -10.24 -3.74
N PHE A 37 5.60 -9.80 -4.47
CA PHE A 37 5.40 -8.85 -5.57
C PHE A 37 6.44 -9.01 -6.66
N VAL A 38 6.13 -8.55 -7.87
CA VAL A 38 7.04 -8.62 -9.02
C VAL A 38 7.77 -7.29 -9.18
N ASP A 39 9.00 -7.20 -8.69
CA ASP A 39 9.88 -6.05 -8.94
C ASP A 39 11.36 -6.47 -9.07
N PRO A 40 11.93 -6.51 -10.29
CA PRO A 40 13.32 -6.89 -10.49
C PRO A 40 14.32 -5.86 -9.97
N THR A 41 13.85 -4.66 -9.58
CA THR A 41 14.70 -3.61 -9.02
C THR A 41 14.78 -3.64 -7.50
N PHE A 42 13.91 -4.41 -6.83
CA PHE A 42 13.93 -4.55 -5.38
C PHE A 42 15.07 -5.45 -4.90
N CYS A 43 15.19 -6.65 -5.49
CA CYS A 43 16.30 -7.57 -5.26
C CYS A 43 16.46 -8.55 -6.43
N ALA A 44 17.46 -9.43 -6.38
CA ALA A 44 17.73 -10.41 -7.43
C ALA A 44 16.75 -11.61 -7.46
N CYS A 45 15.79 -11.70 -6.55
CA CYS A 45 14.79 -12.76 -6.54
C CYS A 45 13.77 -12.56 -7.67
N THR A 46 13.34 -13.65 -8.32
CA THR A 46 12.28 -13.60 -9.35
C THR A 46 10.96 -13.08 -8.79
N LEU A 47 10.65 -13.46 -7.55
CA LEU A 47 9.48 -13.04 -6.80
C LEU A 47 9.93 -12.79 -5.36
N PRO A 48 10.27 -11.54 -4.99
CA PRO A 48 10.48 -11.16 -3.60
C PRO A 48 9.36 -11.67 -2.69
N ASP A 49 9.75 -12.30 -1.58
CA ASP A 49 8.87 -12.63 -0.46
C ASP A 49 9.38 -11.77 0.71
N MET A 50 8.65 -10.70 1.02
CA MET A 50 9.14 -9.61 1.86
C MET A 50 8.33 -9.52 3.15
N VAL A 51 9.03 -9.42 4.30
CA VAL A 51 8.40 -8.96 5.53
C VAL A 51 8.31 -7.43 5.51
N VAL A 52 7.11 -6.90 5.68
CA VAL A 52 6.87 -5.46 5.79
C VAL A 52 7.32 -4.97 7.16
N GLU A 53 8.27 -4.05 7.21
CA GLU A 53 8.80 -3.51 8.48
C GLU A 53 8.27 -2.11 8.77
N ASN A 54 7.98 -1.29 7.75
CA ASN A 54 7.52 0.08 7.95
C ASN A 54 6.78 0.66 6.73
N PHE A 55 5.67 1.38 6.94
CA PHE A 55 5.02 2.20 5.92
C PHE A 55 5.67 3.57 5.79
N ILE A 56 6.13 3.90 4.59
CA ILE A 56 6.85 5.14 4.26
C ILE A 56 5.88 6.19 3.72
N GLU A 57 5.05 5.79 2.75
CA GLU A 57 4.09 6.67 2.07
C GLU A 57 2.78 5.92 1.81
N VAL A 58 1.67 6.66 1.79
CA VAL A 58 0.35 6.17 1.42
C VAL A 58 -0.32 7.16 0.46
N GLY A 59 -1.00 6.64 -0.55
CA GLY A 59 -1.64 7.44 -1.59
C GLY A 59 -2.85 6.75 -2.18
N VAL A 60 -3.53 7.46 -3.10
CA VAL A 60 -4.69 6.95 -3.83
C VAL A 60 -4.49 7.19 -5.32
N ASP A 61 -4.60 6.13 -6.12
CA ASP A 61 -4.74 6.21 -7.58
C ASP A 61 -6.17 5.84 -7.98
N GLY A 62 -6.98 6.86 -8.28
CA GLY A 62 -8.41 6.73 -8.54
C GLY A 62 -9.17 6.21 -7.32
N ARG A 63 -9.39 4.88 -7.28
CA ARG A 63 -10.01 4.19 -6.13
C ARG A 63 -9.05 3.23 -5.44
N THR A 64 -7.85 3.03 -5.95
CA THR A 64 -6.87 2.09 -5.41
C THR A 64 -6.07 2.78 -4.33
N VAL A 65 -5.99 2.18 -3.15
CA VAL A 65 -5.10 2.62 -2.07
C VAL A 65 -3.76 1.94 -2.28
N GLU A 66 -2.70 2.75 -2.31
CA GLU A 66 -1.34 2.29 -2.59
C GLU A 66 -0.37 2.78 -1.53
N VAL A 67 0.69 2.02 -1.34
CA VAL A 67 1.71 2.32 -0.32
C VAL A 67 3.10 2.12 -0.86
N ARG A 68 4.06 2.82 -0.25
CA ARG A 68 5.47 2.45 -0.29
C ARG A 68 5.89 1.98 1.08
N VAL A 69 6.57 0.83 1.10
CA VAL A 69 6.98 0.18 2.35
C VAL A 69 8.47 -0.07 2.34
N TYR A 70 9.07 -0.04 3.51
CA TYR A 70 10.39 -0.59 3.78
C TYR A 70 10.24 -1.98 4.37
N GLY A 71 11.13 -2.89 3.97
CA GLY A 71 11.18 -4.22 4.55
C GLY A 71 12.33 -5.06 4.03
N GLN A 72 12.25 -6.35 4.33
CA GLN A 72 13.32 -7.31 4.06
C GLN A 72 12.80 -8.50 3.27
N CYS A 73 13.49 -8.85 2.18
CA CYS A 73 13.27 -10.13 1.49
C CYS A 73 13.70 -11.28 2.40
N ILE A 74 12.80 -12.20 2.75
CA ILE A 74 13.11 -13.35 3.60
C ILE A 74 13.94 -14.41 2.86
N ALA A 75 13.93 -14.39 1.52
CA ALA A 75 14.65 -15.35 0.69
C ALA A 75 16.14 -15.00 0.54
N CYS A 76 16.48 -13.73 0.26
CA CYS A 76 17.87 -13.30 0.03
C CYS A 76 18.42 -12.34 1.09
N GLY A 77 17.57 -11.81 1.98
CA GLY A 77 17.96 -10.89 3.04
C GLY A 77 18.08 -9.42 2.64
N GLU A 78 17.90 -9.07 1.36
CA GLU A 78 17.93 -7.69 0.87
C GLU A 78 16.92 -6.80 1.60
N LYS A 79 17.33 -5.58 1.97
CA LYS A 79 16.47 -4.59 2.63
C LYS A 79 16.36 -3.35 1.76
N SER A 80 15.15 -2.99 1.39
CA SER A 80 14.93 -1.84 0.51
C SER A 80 13.51 -1.29 0.66
N THR A 81 13.25 -0.16 0.02
CA THR A 81 11.92 0.41 -0.13
C THR A 81 11.31 -0.05 -1.44
N THR A 82 10.03 -0.39 -1.41
CA THR A 82 9.28 -0.79 -2.61
C THR A 82 8.92 0.42 -3.47
N LYS A 83 8.57 0.14 -4.73
CA LYS A 83 7.66 1.01 -5.49
C LYS A 83 6.26 1.01 -4.85
N TRP A 84 5.35 1.77 -5.42
CA TRP A 84 3.95 1.75 -5.01
C TRP A 84 3.35 0.36 -5.21
N LEU A 85 2.77 -0.17 -4.12
CA LEU A 85 2.08 -1.45 -4.09
C LEU A 85 0.62 -1.24 -3.71
N PRO A 86 -0.33 -1.84 -4.43
CA PRO A 86 -1.74 -1.73 -4.10
C PRO A 86 -2.05 -2.58 -2.86
N VAL A 87 -2.76 -2.01 -1.89
CA VAL A 87 -3.15 -2.71 -0.64
C VAL A 87 -4.66 -2.84 -0.49
N GLY A 88 -5.43 -2.06 -1.23
CA GLY A 88 -6.89 -2.13 -1.20
C GLY A 88 -7.54 -1.14 -2.15
N ARG A 89 -8.86 -1.00 -2.04
CA ARG A 89 -9.67 -0.07 -2.82
C ARG A 89 -10.69 0.64 -1.94
N ILE A 90 -11.05 1.85 -2.29
CA ILE A 90 -12.20 2.54 -1.72
C ILE A 90 -13.43 2.29 -2.61
N VAL A 91 -14.48 1.72 -2.01
CA VAL A 91 -15.76 1.46 -2.67
C VAL A 91 -16.85 1.96 -1.73
N ASP A 92 -17.65 2.92 -2.20
CA ASP A 92 -18.75 3.52 -1.43
C ASP A 92 -18.32 4.05 -0.05
N GLY A 93 -17.11 4.63 0.03
CA GLY A 93 -16.53 5.18 1.27
C GLY A 93 -15.87 4.13 2.19
N GLU A 94 -15.95 2.84 1.84
CA GLU A 94 -15.38 1.74 2.61
C GLU A 94 -14.08 1.22 2.00
N PHE A 95 -13.15 0.82 2.87
CA PHE A 95 -11.96 0.08 2.44
C PHE A 95 -12.32 -1.36 2.07
N ARG A 96 -11.83 -1.80 0.92
CA ARG A 96 -11.93 -3.17 0.43
C ARG A 96 -10.53 -3.70 0.20
N ASP A 97 -10.19 -4.70 1.00
CA ASP A 97 -8.93 -5.41 0.94
C ASP A 97 -8.68 -6.00 -0.46
N ILE A 98 -7.46 -5.85 -0.96
CA ILE A 98 -6.96 -6.68 -2.05
C ILE A 98 -6.19 -7.80 -1.37
N ASP A 99 -6.44 -9.05 -1.76
CA ASP A 99 -5.74 -10.22 -1.22
C ASP A 99 -4.21 -10.04 -1.27
N ARG A 100 -3.62 -9.63 -0.14
CA ARG A 100 -2.17 -9.38 0.00
C ARG A 100 -1.37 -10.65 0.23
N GLU A 101 -2.02 -11.78 0.48
CA GLU A 101 -1.35 -13.09 0.50
C GLU A 101 -1.07 -13.60 -0.93
N SER A 102 -1.75 -13.02 -1.92
CA SER A 102 -1.49 -13.19 -3.35
C SER A 102 -0.27 -12.36 -3.83
N VAL A 103 0.03 -12.46 -5.13
CA VAL A 103 1.12 -11.69 -5.75
C VAL A 103 0.65 -10.28 -6.11
N LEU A 104 1.19 -9.28 -5.44
CA LEU A 104 0.98 -7.87 -5.74
C LEU A 104 1.76 -7.47 -7.00
N ALA A 105 1.14 -6.65 -7.84
CA ALA A 105 1.80 -6.02 -8.97
C ALA A 105 2.06 -4.56 -8.61
N PRO A 106 3.33 -4.09 -8.62
CA PRO A 106 3.61 -2.67 -8.44
C PRO A 106 2.86 -1.85 -9.49
N THR A 107 2.15 -0.85 -9.01
CA THR A 107 1.42 0.10 -9.82
C THR A 107 2.30 1.35 -9.93
N GLY A 108 2.49 1.85 -11.14
CA GLY A 108 3.19 3.11 -11.33
C GLY A 108 2.22 4.23 -11.07
N VAL A 109 2.19 4.81 -9.86
CA VAL A 109 1.54 6.11 -9.71
C VAL A 109 2.35 7.09 -10.55
N THR A 110 1.70 7.66 -11.56
CA THR A 110 2.20 8.80 -12.32
C THR A 110 2.72 9.83 -11.32
N GLU A 111 4.00 10.19 -11.44
CA GLU A 111 4.64 11.24 -10.65
C GLU A 111 3.79 12.52 -10.72
N HIS A 112 2.93 12.76 -9.74
CA HIS A 112 2.38 14.08 -9.51
C HIS A 112 3.47 14.89 -8.81
N GLN A 113 4.36 15.47 -9.61
CA GLN A 113 5.29 16.51 -9.19
C GLN A 113 4.47 17.73 -8.75
N GLU A 114 4.67 18.16 -7.50
CA GLU A 114 4.35 19.51 -7.04
C GLU A 114 5.38 20.52 -7.57
#